data_AF-A0A6J0AWM2-F1
#
_entry.id   AF-A0A6J0AWM2-F1
#
_cell.length_a   1.000
_cell.length_b   1.000
_cell.length_c   1.000
_cell.angle_alpha   90.00
_cell.angle_beta   90.00
_cell.angle_gamma   90.00
#
_symmetry.space_group_name_H-M   'P 1'
#
loop_
_entity.id
_entity.type
_entity.pdbx_description
1 polymer ?
#
loop_
_entity_poly.entity_id
_entity_poly.type
_entity_poly.pdbx_seq_one_letter_code
_entity_poly.pdbx_strand_id
1 'polypeptide(L)'
;MSTFRETPDTASRPWKAEPLCPCGFCPDFGAMEPQAGLRVLLCLALCGLGGARGVWSSGNQEWKKLIMVHHWPTTVCMEVGNSCSAPPDYWTIHGLWPDKSEECNRSWHFNPEEIKDLLPDMKMYWPDLLHSSPNRSLHFWRHEWEKHGTCAAQLDALNSQKKYFGKSLGLYKDLALNSILQKLGIKPSNSSYQISDIKDALVSAYGVAPKVQCLPPKSGEELQTLGQIELCFTKDLQLRNCTDPGEPAPHRRAPWPARAAATSLGLEVCEDGPAFYPPPKRPTTGA
;
A
#
# COMPACT_ATOMS: atom_id res chain seq x y z
N MET A 1 8.98 61.45 1.86
CA MET A 1 9.73 62.15 2.93
C MET A 1 9.28 61.58 4.27
N SER A 2 9.88 60.45 4.66
CA SER A 2 10.18 60.07 6.04
C SER A 2 10.93 58.75 5.98
N THR A 3 12.17 58.81 6.40
CA THR A 3 13.21 57.78 6.45
C THR A 3 13.13 56.98 7.76
N PHE A 4 13.77 55.81 7.78
CA PHE A 4 14.43 55.07 8.89
C PHE A 4 14.08 53.57 8.76
N ARG A 5 14.99 52.60 8.89
CA ARG A 5 16.46 52.52 8.91
C ARG A 5 16.76 51.01 8.82
N GLU A 6 17.79 50.63 8.08
CA GLU A 6 18.24 49.24 7.96
C GLU A 6 19.09 48.77 9.17
N THR A 7 19.33 47.45 9.14
CA THR A 7 20.52 46.68 9.59
C THR A 7 20.38 45.83 10.87
N PRO A 8 21.21 44.77 11.09
CA PRO A 8 21.35 43.57 10.25
C PRO A 8 21.53 42.27 11.08
N ASP A 9 21.61 41.14 10.36
CA ASP A 9 22.35 39.88 10.64
C ASP A 9 22.20 39.13 11.98
N THR A 10 21.93 37.82 11.87
CA THR A 10 22.93 36.80 12.24
C THR A 10 22.51 35.41 11.76
N ALA A 11 23.37 34.82 10.92
CA ALA A 11 23.38 33.41 10.56
C ALA A 11 24.56 32.71 11.26
N SER A 12 24.33 31.58 11.94
CA SER A 12 25.35 30.57 12.27
C SER A 12 24.69 29.38 13.00
N ARG A 13 24.44 28.25 12.34
CA ARG A 13 25.32 27.06 12.16
C ARG A 13 25.11 25.96 13.24
N PRO A 14 25.50 24.69 12.97
CA PRO A 14 24.63 23.51 13.08
C PRO A 14 24.89 22.64 14.32
N TRP A 15 23.96 21.70 14.53
CA TRP A 15 24.06 20.64 15.54
C TRP A 15 25.09 19.60 15.06
N LYS A 16 26.22 19.53 15.77
CA LYS A 16 27.18 18.41 15.68
C LYS A 16 26.81 17.34 16.70
N ALA A 17 26.89 16.09 16.26
CA ALA A 17 26.89 14.89 17.08
C ALA A 17 28.23 14.73 17.81
N GLU A 18 28.21 14.21 19.05
CA GLU A 18 29.27 13.34 19.59
C GLU A 18 28.68 12.27 20.53
N PRO A 19 29.25 11.05 20.55
CA PRO A 19 28.84 9.94 21.40
C PRO A 19 29.65 9.92 22.71
N LEU A 20 29.02 9.49 23.81
CA LEU A 20 29.73 9.15 25.04
C LEU A 20 29.40 7.71 25.45
N CYS A 21 30.31 6.79 25.11
CA CYS A 21 30.52 5.54 25.83
C CYS A 21 31.34 5.82 27.10
N PRO A 22 30.96 5.30 28.27
CA PRO A 22 31.91 5.03 29.33
C PRO A 22 32.38 3.57 29.28
N CYS A 23 33.69 3.44 29.29
CA CYS A 23 34.46 2.21 29.43
C CYS A 23 34.28 1.60 30.83
N GLY A 24 34.50 0.28 30.93
CA GLY A 24 34.97 -0.36 32.16
C GLY A 24 34.06 -1.46 32.67
N PHE A 25 34.45 -2.72 32.42
CA PHE A 25 34.82 -3.70 33.46
C PHE A 25 35.09 -5.06 32.78
N CYS A 26 36.37 -5.45 32.75
CA CYS A 26 36.79 -6.85 32.59
C CYS A 26 37.16 -7.38 33.98
N PRO A 27 36.72 -8.58 34.38
CA PRO A 27 37.44 -9.38 35.36
C PRO A 27 38.26 -10.48 34.70
N ASP A 28 39.31 -10.82 35.42
CA ASP A 28 40.52 -11.57 35.08
C ASP A 28 40.38 -12.95 34.45
N PHE A 29 41.43 -13.26 33.69
CA PHE A 29 41.92 -14.59 33.36
C PHE A 29 42.39 -15.32 34.62
N GLY A 30 41.81 -16.49 34.91
CA GLY A 30 42.40 -17.51 35.77
C GLY A 30 42.55 -18.81 35.00
N ALA A 31 43.79 -19.21 34.73
CA ALA A 31 44.14 -20.49 34.13
C ALA A 31 44.61 -21.47 35.23
N MET A 32 44.13 -22.72 35.19
CA MET A 32 44.86 -23.91 35.68
C MET A 32 44.24 -25.17 35.06
N GLU A 33 45.11 -26.13 34.76
CA GLU A 33 45.03 -27.17 33.72
C GLU A 33 44.63 -28.57 34.30
N PRO A 34 44.87 -29.75 33.66
CA PRO A 34 43.85 -30.76 33.38
C PRO A 34 44.04 -32.09 34.14
N GLN A 35 43.05 -33.00 34.09
CA GLN A 35 43.32 -34.44 34.29
C GLN A 35 42.58 -35.29 33.25
N ALA A 36 43.39 -36.10 32.56
CA ALA A 36 43.00 -37.10 31.58
C ALA A 36 42.57 -38.41 32.28
N GLY A 37 41.64 -39.14 31.66
CA GLY A 37 41.21 -40.47 32.12
C GLY A 37 40.35 -41.19 31.09
N LEU A 38 41.01 -41.88 30.17
CA LEU A 38 40.52 -42.68 29.06
C LEU A 38 39.72 -43.92 29.51
N ARG A 39 38.49 -44.12 28.99
CA ARG A 39 37.91 -45.47 28.76
C ARG A 39 37.13 -45.49 27.44
N VAL A 40 37.42 -46.51 26.65
CA VAL A 40 37.07 -46.71 25.24
C VAL A 40 36.27 -48.02 25.11
N LEU A 41 35.23 -47.99 24.24
CA LEU A 41 34.45 -49.09 23.60
C LEU A 41 33.47 -49.89 24.51
N LEU A 42 32.22 -50.20 24.12
CA LEU A 42 31.75 -50.72 22.84
C LEU A 42 30.22 -50.49 22.59
N CYS A 43 29.89 -50.33 21.31
CA CYS A 43 28.63 -50.28 20.56
C CYS A 43 27.31 -50.82 21.15
N LEU A 44 26.21 -50.10 20.90
CA LEU A 44 25.01 -50.66 20.24
C LEU A 44 24.28 -49.55 19.44
N ALA A 45 24.12 -49.79 18.14
CA ALA A 45 23.37 -48.96 17.23
C ALA A 45 21.86 -49.11 17.49
N LEU A 46 21.16 -47.98 17.63
CA LEU A 46 19.72 -47.91 17.40
C LEU A 46 19.45 -46.76 16.44
N CYS A 47 19.16 -47.16 15.20
CA CYS A 47 18.57 -46.32 14.17
C CYS A 47 17.25 -45.72 14.65
N GLY A 48 16.97 -44.51 14.16
CA GLY A 48 15.60 -44.07 13.94
C GLY A 48 15.01 -43.23 15.07
N LEU A 49 15.27 -41.93 15.02
CA LEU A 49 14.27 -40.87 14.87
C LEU A 49 15.05 -39.56 14.91
N GLY A 50 15.75 -39.29 13.81
CA GLY A 50 16.13 -37.93 13.48
C GLY A 50 14.83 -37.17 13.31
N GLY A 51 14.37 -36.51 14.38
CA GLY A 51 13.42 -35.43 14.27
C GLY A 51 14.11 -34.38 13.42
N ALA A 52 13.91 -34.45 12.11
CA ALA A 52 14.09 -33.31 11.25
C ALA A 52 13.26 -32.21 11.91
N ARG A 53 13.94 -31.25 12.55
CA ARG A 53 13.36 -29.92 12.70
C ARG A 53 12.96 -29.56 11.28
N GLY A 54 11.68 -29.70 10.98
CA GLY A 54 11.11 -29.15 9.77
C GLY A 54 11.42 -27.68 9.87
N VAL A 55 12.51 -27.26 9.22
CA VAL A 55 12.63 -25.89 8.76
C VAL A 55 11.37 -25.75 7.91
N TRP A 56 10.36 -25.10 8.48
CA TRP A 56 9.24 -24.62 7.70
C TRP A 56 9.88 -23.70 6.67
N SER A 57 10.06 -24.25 5.47
CA SER A 57 10.29 -23.46 4.29
C SER A 57 8.99 -22.71 4.05
N SER A 58 8.80 -21.61 4.79
CA SER A 58 8.07 -20.46 4.29
C SER A 58 8.65 -20.23 2.91
N GLY A 59 7.93 -20.66 1.86
CA GLY A 59 8.32 -20.34 0.50
C GLY A 59 8.54 -18.84 0.49
N ASN A 60 9.77 -18.41 0.18
CA ASN A 60 10.18 -17.02 0.31
C ASN A 60 9.19 -16.16 -0.48
N GLN A 61 8.22 -15.55 0.22
CA GLN A 61 7.18 -14.70 -0.38
C GLN A 61 7.83 -13.38 -0.69
N GLU A 62 8.66 -13.41 -1.74
CA GLU A 62 9.51 -12.33 -2.17
C GLU A 62 8.68 -11.34 -3.00
N TRP A 63 8.27 -10.28 -2.33
CA TRP A 63 7.76 -9.06 -2.96
C TRP A 63 8.81 -7.96 -2.88
N LYS A 64 8.78 -7.00 -3.79
CA LYS A 64 9.87 -6.01 -3.97
C LYS A 64 9.47 -4.56 -3.70
N LYS A 65 8.18 -4.27 -3.80
CA LYS A 65 7.62 -2.93 -3.61
C LYS A 65 6.22 -3.02 -3.01
N LEU A 66 5.82 -1.94 -2.35
CA LEU A 66 4.42 -1.72 -1.97
C LEU A 66 3.74 -0.86 -3.03
N ILE A 67 2.44 -1.03 -3.16
CA ILE A 67 1.60 -0.29 -4.09
C ILE A 67 0.46 0.33 -3.27
N MET A 68 0.47 1.65 -3.13
CA MET A 68 -0.61 2.39 -2.52
C MET A 68 -1.66 2.69 -3.60
N VAL A 69 -2.82 2.06 -3.45
CA VAL A 69 -3.87 2.05 -4.45
C VAL A 69 -4.99 2.98 -4.04
N HIS A 70 -5.26 3.97 -4.88
CA HIS A 70 -6.40 4.87 -4.76
C HIS A 70 -7.39 4.57 -5.86
N HIS A 71 -8.68 4.57 -5.55
CA HIS A 71 -9.72 4.46 -6.57
C HIS A 71 -10.66 5.66 -6.55
N TRP A 72 -11.23 5.98 -7.71
CA TRP A 72 -12.21 7.04 -7.84
C TRP A 72 -13.60 6.46 -7.58
N PRO A 73 -14.30 6.89 -6.52
CA PRO A 73 -15.53 6.25 -6.09
C PRO A 73 -16.61 6.21 -7.17
N THR A 74 -16.78 7.30 -7.92
CA THR A 74 -17.80 7.37 -8.97
C THR A 74 -17.60 6.31 -10.04
N THR A 75 -16.35 6.06 -10.46
CA THR A 75 -16.03 5.07 -11.50
C THR A 75 -16.24 3.66 -11.00
N VAL A 76 -15.67 3.30 -9.83
CA VAL A 76 -15.81 1.93 -9.31
C VAL A 76 -17.26 1.60 -8.96
N CYS A 77 -18.05 2.60 -8.59
CA CYS A 77 -19.48 2.44 -8.38
C CYS A 77 -20.28 2.15 -9.66
N MET A 78 -19.76 2.45 -10.86
CA MET A 78 -20.42 2.09 -12.12
C MET A 78 -20.49 0.58 -12.35
N GLU A 79 -19.59 -0.18 -11.73
CA GLU A 79 -19.53 -1.65 -11.87
C GLU A 79 -20.56 -2.38 -11.00
N VAL A 80 -21.08 -1.73 -9.96
CA VAL A 80 -22.02 -2.32 -9.00
C VAL A 80 -23.44 -1.75 -9.11
N GLY A 81 -23.69 -0.92 -10.14
CA GLY A 81 -25.00 -0.39 -10.48
C GLY A 81 -25.63 0.47 -9.38
N ASN A 82 -26.92 0.24 -9.09
CA ASN A 82 -27.72 1.06 -8.16
C ASN A 82 -27.36 0.85 -6.68
N SER A 83 -26.40 -0.04 -6.37
CA SER A 83 -26.02 -0.37 -5.00
C SER A 83 -25.12 0.69 -4.36
N CYS A 84 -24.45 1.52 -5.16
CA CYS A 84 -23.65 2.63 -4.65
C CYS A 84 -24.47 3.90 -4.48
N SER A 85 -24.79 4.23 -3.22
CA SER A 85 -25.49 5.45 -2.84
C SER A 85 -24.49 6.55 -2.46
N ALA A 86 -24.52 7.68 -3.19
CA ALA A 86 -23.71 8.88 -2.93
C ALA A 86 -22.20 8.59 -2.74
N PRO A 87 -21.47 8.20 -3.80
CA PRO A 87 -20.05 7.98 -3.73
C PRO A 87 -19.31 9.24 -3.23
N PRO A 88 -18.28 9.12 -2.38
CA PRO A 88 -17.44 10.25 -2.00
C PRO A 88 -16.91 10.99 -3.24
N ASP A 89 -16.80 12.31 -3.11
CA ASP A 89 -16.30 13.21 -4.16
C ASP A 89 -14.78 13.41 -4.12
N TYR A 90 -14.08 12.47 -3.49
CA TYR A 90 -12.63 12.41 -3.36
C TYR A 90 -12.14 10.97 -3.58
N TRP A 91 -10.90 10.84 -4.06
CA TRP A 91 -10.20 9.57 -4.17
C TRP A 91 -10.05 8.92 -2.80
N THR A 92 -10.40 7.63 -2.70
CA THR A 92 -10.30 6.85 -1.47
C THR A 92 -9.27 5.74 -1.61
N ILE A 93 -8.84 5.19 -0.48
CA ILE A 93 -7.93 4.06 -0.41
C ILE A 93 -8.68 2.80 -0.86
N HIS A 94 -8.10 2.09 -1.83
CA HIS A 94 -8.44 0.70 -2.12
C HIS A 94 -7.56 -0.21 -1.26
N GLY A 95 -6.23 -0.02 -1.28
CA GLY A 95 -5.35 -0.71 -0.34
C GLY A 95 -3.87 -0.42 -0.47
N LEU A 96 -3.06 -1.12 0.34
CA LEU A 96 -1.60 -1.05 0.34
C LEU A 96 -1.03 -2.45 0.10
N TRP A 97 -0.56 -2.72 -1.11
CA TRP A 97 -0.33 -4.09 -1.54
C TRP A 97 1.15 -4.39 -1.80
N PRO A 98 1.69 -5.48 -1.25
CA PRO A 98 2.87 -6.12 -1.79
C PRO A 98 2.65 -6.57 -3.24
N ASP A 99 3.57 -6.25 -4.15
CA ASP A 99 3.37 -6.40 -5.59
C ASP A 99 3.21 -7.85 -6.10
N LYS A 100 3.87 -8.81 -5.45
CA LYS A 100 3.97 -10.20 -5.93
C LYS A 100 3.63 -11.24 -4.87
N SER A 101 2.95 -10.85 -3.78
CA SER A 101 2.62 -11.75 -2.68
C SER A 101 1.26 -11.44 -2.10
N GLU A 102 0.47 -12.49 -1.89
CA GLU A 102 -0.87 -12.42 -1.30
C GLU A 102 -1.06 -13.60 -0.34
N GLU A 103 -1.98 -13.46 0.63
CA GLU A 103 -2.37 -14.48 1.61
C GLU A 103 -1.18 -15.11 2.39
N CYS A 104 -0.24 -14.28 2.82
CA CYS A 104 1.03 -14.74 3.39
C CYS A 104 0.91 -15.44 4.75
N ASN A 105 -0.15 -15.17 5.51
CA ASN A 105 -0.39 -15.84 6.78
C ASN A 105 -1.89 -16.08 7.01
N ARG A 106 -2.37 -17.27 6.61
CA ARG A 106 -3.77 -17.68 6.78
C ARG A 106 -4.21 -17.92 8.23
N SER A 107 -3.28 -17.98 9.17
CA SER A 107 -3.57 -18.12 10.60
C SER A 107 -3.65 -16.77 11.34
N TRP A 108 -3.26 -15.66 10.68
CA TRP A 108 -3.28 -14.34 11.28
C TRP A 108 -4.53 -13.57 10.84
N HIS A 109 -5.65 -13.92 11.45
CA HIS A 109 -6.96 -13.36 11.14
C HIS A 109 -7.07 -11.88 11.50
N PHE A 110 -7.89 -11.16 10.74
CA PHE A 110 -8.22 -9.77 11.04
C PHE A 110 -8.95 -9.64 12.39
N ASN A 111 -8.50 -8.70 13.22
CA ASN A 111 -9.09 -8.38 14.51
C ASN A 111 -9.44 -6.89 14.58
N PRO A 112 -10.73 -6.52 14.50
CA PRO A 112 -11.15 -5.12 14.47
C PRO A 112 -10.81 -4.35 15.76
N GLU A 113 -10.65 -5.04 16.90
CA GLU A 113 -10.27 -4.38 18.15
C GLU A 113 -8.85 -3.81 18.10
N GLU A 114 -7.95 -4.36 17.27
CA GLU A 114 -6.59 -3.82 17.11
C GLU A 114 -6.55 -2.47 16.40
N ILE A 115 -7.61 -2.11 15.66
CA ILE A 115 -7.68 -0.88 14.86
C ILE A 115 -8.78 0.07 15.31
N LYS A 116 -9.34 -0.15 16.51
CA LYS A 116 -10.52 0.57 17.00
C LYS A 116 -10.36 2.09 16.98
N ASP A 117 -9.17 2.58 17.31
CA ASP A 117 -8.83 4.00 17.31
C ASP A 117 -8.68 4.58 15.89
N LEU A 118 -8.45 3.74 14.89
CA LEU A 118 -8.35 4.13 13.48
C LEU A 118 -9.72 4.14 12.76
N LEU A 119 -10.77 3.56 13.36
CA LEU A 119 -12.07 3.39 12.70
C LEU A 119 -12.68 4.69 12.14
N PRO A 120 -12.56 5.88 12.76
CA PRO A 120 -13.05 7.13 12.16
C PRO A 120 -12.36 7.43 10.82
N ASP A 121 -11.03 7.35 10.78
CA ASP A 121 -10.23 7.59 9.58
C ASP A 121 -10.46 6.49 8.54
N MET A 122 -10.56 5.23 8.96
CA MET A 122 -10.85 4.09 8.07
C MET A 122 -12.20 4.26 7.37
N LYS A 123 -13.24 4.70 8.10
CA LYS A 123 -14.57 4.96 7.50
C LYS A 123 -14.55 6.11 6.49
N MET A 124 -13.70 7.11 6.71
CA MET A 124 -13.62 8.29 5.86
C MET A 124 -12.77 8.03 4.62
N TYR A 125 -11.56 7.49 4.79
CA TYR A 125 -10.57 7.40 3.73
C TYR A 125 -10.48 6.02 3.08
N TRP A 126 -10.95 4.97 3.75
CA TRP A 126 -10.91 3.59 3.26
C TRP A 126 -12.29 2.91 3.27
N PRO A 127 -13.37 3.54 2.75
CA PRO A 127 -14.69 2.94 2.74
C PRO A 127 -14.80 1.75 1.77
N ASP A 128 -15.69 0.81 2.07
CA ASP A 128 -16.18 -0.13 1.06
C ASP A 128 -17.24 0.57 0.20
N LEU A 129 -16.98 0.62 -1.10
CA LEU A 129 -17.79 1.28 -2.12
C LEU A 129 -18.60 0.30 -2.98
N LEU A 130 -18.27 -0.99 -2.93
CA LEU A 130 -18.78 -2.00 -3.87
C LEU A 130 -19.95 -2.79 -3.29
N HIS A 131 -20.01 -2.93 -1.97
CA HIS A 131 -21.02 -3.75 -1.31
C HIS A 131 -22.09 -2.89 -0.63
N SER A 132 -23.29 -3.44 -0.47
CA SER A 132 -24.44 -2.77 0.16
C SER A 132 -24.89 -3.40 1.48
N SER A 133 -24.05 -4.24 2.10
CA SER A 133 -24.38 -4.93 3.34
C SER A 133 -24.02 -4.13 4.60
N PRO A 134 -24.73 -4.37 5.72
CA PRO A 134 -24.25 -3.97 7.04
C PRO A 134 -22.85 -4.55 7.29
N ASN A 135 -21.97 -3.80 7.96
CA ASN A 135 -20.58 -4.19 8.24
C ASN A 135 -19.69 -4.42 7.00
N ARG A 136 -20.10 -3.98 5.81
CA ARG A 136 -19.30 -4.10 4.57
C ARG A 136 -17.86 -3.65 4.72
N SER A 137 -17.62 -2.50 5.38
CA SER A 137 -16.27 -1.97 5.56
C SER A 137 -15.39 -2.90 6.42
N LEU A 138 -15.94 -3.55 7.44
CA LEU A 138 -15.18 -4.52 8.24
C LEU A 138 -14.80 -5.76 7.42
N HIS A 139 -15.69 -6.21 6.54
CA HIS A 139 -15.40 -7.31 5.62
C HIS A 139 -14.32 -6.91 4.60
N PHE A 140 -14.40 -5.70 4.07
CA PHE A 140 -13.40 -5.18 3.16
C PHE A 140 -12.02 -5.03 3.83
N TRP A 141 -11.94 -4.44 5.02
CA TRP A 141 -10.66 -4.33 5.74
C TRP A 141 -10.11 -5.70 6.16
N ARG A 142 -10.98 -6.66 6.50
CA ARG A 142 -10.56 -8.06 6.69
C ARG A 142 -9.89 -8.60 5.42
N HIS A 143 -10.51 -8.42 4.26
CA HIS A 143 -9.96 -8.86 2.99
C HIS A 143 -8.58 -8.24 2.75
N GLU A 144 -8.46 -6.93 2.89
CA GLU A 144 -7.21 -6.21 2.71
C GLU A 144 -6.11 -6.67 3.67
N TRP A 145 -6.45 -6.94 4.93
CA TRP A 145 -5.50 -7.49 5.90
C TRP A 145 -5.05 -8.89 5.54
N GLU A 146 -5.99 -9.83 5.39
CA GLU A 146 -5.69 -11.25 5.22
C GLU A 146 -4.96 -11.50 3.89
N LYS A 147 -5.35 -10.78 2.83
CA LYS A 147 -4.76 -10.90 1.51
C LYS A 147 -3.45 -10.14 1.36
N HIS A 148 -3.34 -8.90 1.87
CA HIS A 148 -2.18 -8.04 1.59
C HIS A 148 -1.40 -7.66 2.86
N GLY A 149 -2.09 -7.30 3.94
CA GLY A 149 -1.48 -6.89 5.20
C GLY A 149 -0.58 -7.97 5.82
N THR A 150 -0.99 -9.24 5.77
CA THR A 150 -0.19 -10.36 6.28
C THR A 150 1.16 -10.51 5.56
N CYS A 151 1.24 -10.11 4.29
CA CYS A 151 2.48 -10.09 3.51
C CYS A 151 3.33 -8.86 3.82
N ALA A 152 2.70 -7.69 3.94
CA ALA A 152 3.35 -6.44 4.27
C ALA A 152 3.97 -6.46 5.68
N ALA A 153 3.40 -7.26 6.58
CA ALA A 153 3.85 -7.46 7.96
C ALA A 153 5.28 -8.05 8.09
N GLN A 154 5.92 -8.45 7.00
CA GLN A 154 7.36 -8.71 6.95
C GLN A 154 8.21 -7.46 7.26
N LEU A 155 7.65 -6.26 7.11
CA LEU A 155 8.31 -5.00 7.46
C LEU A 155 7.97 -4.56 8.88
N ASP A 156 8.96 -4.15 9.67
CA ASP A 156 8.75 -3.67 11.05
C ASP A 156 7.80 -2.47 11.16
N ALA A 157 7.74 -1.64 10.12
CA ALA A 157 6.83 -0.50 10.04
C ALA A 157 5.35 -0.92 9.83
N LEU A 158 5.09 -2.16 9.42
CA LEU A 158 3.77 -2.70 9.06
C LEU A 158 3.44 -4.02 9.80
N ASN A 159 4.29 -4.47 10.73
CA ASN A 159 4.22 -5.80 11.37
C ASN A 159 3.11 -6.01 12.41
N SER A 160 2.00 -5.28 12.30
CA SER A 160 0.76 -5.51 13.03
C SER A 160 -0.42 -4.89 12.28
N GLN A 161 -1.66 -5.28 12.60
CA GLN A 161 -2.85 -4.71 11.96
C GLN A 161 -2.89 -3.20 12.14
N LYS A 162 -2.70 -2.73 13.37
CA LYS A 162 -2.65 -1.30 13.69
C LYS A 162 -1.58 -0.56 12.91
N LYS A 163 -0.38 -1.13 12.80
CA LYS A 163 0.72 -0.52 12.04
C LYS A 163 0.42 -0.48 10.54
N TYR A 164 -0.08 -1.57 9.97
CA TYR A 164 -0.44 -1.65 8.56
C TYR A 164 -1.51 -0.60 8.20
N PHE A 165 -2.66 -0.63 8.86
CA PHE A 165 -3.75 0.30 8.58
C PHE A 165 -3.37 1.75 8.91
N GLY A 166 -2.73 1.98 10.06
CA GLY A 166 -2.29 3.31 10.47
C GLY A 166 -1.26 3.91 9.52
N LYS A 167 -0.30 3.10 9.04
CA LYS A 167 0.70 3.57 8.06
C LYS A 167 0.06 3.84 6.70
N SER A 168 -0.84 2.99 6.23
CA SER A 168 -1.59 3.22 4.98
C SER A 168 -2.38 4.53 5.02
N LEU A 169 -3.07 4.82 6.13
CA LEU A 169 -3.75 6.10 6.35
C LEU A 169 -2.78 7.28 6.36
N GLY A 170 -1.61 7.13 6.96
CA GLY A 170 -0.54 8.13 6.93
C GLY A 170 -0.05 8.40 5.51
N LEU A 171 0.29 7.34 4.76
CA LEU A 171 0.72 7.44 3.36
C LEU A 171 -0.35 8.11 2.48
N TYR A 172 -1.62 7.77 2.65
CA TYR A 172 -2.73 8.43 1.94
C TYR A 172 -2.75 9.95 2.18
N LYS A 173 -2.62 10.38 3.45
CA LYS A 173 -2.62 11.80 3.83
C LYS A 173 -1.38 12.51 3.30
N ASP A 174 -0.21 11.90 3.41
CA ASP A 174 1.06 12.48 2.95
C ASP A 174 1.12 12.61 1.42
N LEU A 175 0.58 11.63 0.69
CA LEU A 175 0.46 11.68 -0.77
C LEU A 175 -0.48 12.78 -1.25
N ALA A 176 -1.50 13.13 -0.45
CA ALA A 176 -2.44 14.22 -0.72
C ALA A 176 -2.99 14.26 -2.16
N LEU A 177 -3.26 13.08 -2.76
CA LEU A 177 -3.62 12.94 -4.18
C LEU A 177 -4.77 13.87 -4.59
N ASN A 178 -5.81 13.96 -3.76
CA ASN A 178 -6.94 14.85 -3.97
C ASN A 178 -6.53 16.32 -4.14
N SER A 179 -5.70 16.83 -3.24
CA SER A 179 -5.24 18.22 -3.27
C SER A 179 -4.27 18.49 -4.41
N ILE A 180 -3.43 17.52 -4.77
CA ILE A 180 -2.49 17.62 -5.89
C ILE A 180 -3.26 17.71 -7.21
N LEU A 181 -4.19 16.79 -7.46
CA LEU A 181 -5.02 16.82 -8.68
C LEU A 181 -5.79 18.14 -8.79
N GLN A 182 -6.40 18.59 -7.69
CA GLN A 182 -7.11 19.88 -7.65
C GLN A 182 -6.18 21.06 -7.97
N LYS A 183 -4.98 21.12 -7.38
CA LYS A 183 -3.99 22.18 -7.62
C LYS A 183 -3.51 22.21 -9.08
N LEU A 184 -3.43 21.04 -9.71
CA LEU A 184 -3.07 20.89 -11.13
C LEU A 184 -4.25 21.12 -12.08
N GLY A 185 -5.45 21.44 -11.54
CA GLY A 185 -6.65 21.68 -12.35
C GLY A 185 -7.32 20.40 -12.87
N ILE A 186 -6.83 19.21 -12.47
CA ILE A 186 -7.41 17.91 -12.82
C ILE A 186 -8.54 17.62 -11.85
N LYS A 187 -9.75 17.98 -12.26
CA LYS A 187 -10.98 17.82 -11.47
C LYS A 187 -12.04 17.02 -12.24
N PRO A 188 -12.96 16.33 -11.55
CA PRO A 188 -14.05 15.65 -12.22
C PRO A 188 -14.84 16.63 -13.10
N SER A 189 -15.10 16.26 -14.34
CA SER A 189 -15.72 17.16 -15.31
C SER A 189 -16.48 16.41 -16.40
N ASN A 190 -17.35 17.10 -17.11
CA ASN A 190 -18.05 16.54 -18.28
C ASN A 190 -17.17 16.48 -19.54
N SER A 191 -15.96 17.07 -19.49
CA SER A 191 -14.97 17.02 -20.55
C SER A 191 -13.97 15.89 -20.32
N SER A 192 -13.36 15.40 -21.39
CA SER A 192 -12.29 14.42 -21.32
C SER A 192 -10.94 15.05 -20.97
N TYR A 193 -10.05 14.23 -20.42
CA TYR A 193 -8.63 14.53 -20.26
C TYR A 193 -7.81 13.63 -21.17
N GLN A 194 -6.68 14.13 -21.67
CA GLN A 194 -5.67 13.24 -22.23
C GLN A 194 -4.97 12.50 -21.09
N ILE A 195 -4.87 11.17 -21.21
CA ILE A 195 -4.20 10.33 -20.21
C ILE A 195 -2.72 10.71 -20.06
N SER A 196 -2.07 11.14 -21.14
CA SER A 196 -0.70 11.69 -21.10
C SER A 196 -0.60 12.87 -20.13
N ASP A 197 -1.54 13.81 -20.19
CA ASP A 197 -1.51 15.02 -19.37
C ASP A 197 -1.67 14.68 -17.88
N ILE A 198 -2.52 13.69 -17.56
CA ILE A 198 -2.67 13.20 -16.19
C ILE A 198 -1.39 12.51 -15.72
N LYS A 199 -0.81 11.61 -16.54
CA LYS A 199 0.44 10.91 -16.22
C LYS A 199 1.59 11.90 -15.99
N ASP A 200 1.76 12.88 -16.88
CA ASP A 200 2.82 13.89 -16.81
C ASP A 200 2.66 14.82 -15.59
N ALA A 201 1.43 15.24 -15.30
CA ALA A 201 1.11 16.04 -14.13
C ALA A 201 1.45 15.31 -12.82
N LEU A 202 1.12 14.00 -12.74
CA LEU A 202 1.45 13.16 -11.59
C LEU A 202 2.97 12.92 -11.47
N VAL A 203 3.66 12.65 -12.59
CA VAL A 203 5.13 12.52 -12.61
C VAL A 203 5.78 13.82 -12.12
N SER A 204 5.32 14.97 -12.59
CA SER A 204 5.82 16.27 -12.15
C SER A 204 5.57 16.53 -10.67
N ALA A 205 4.46 16.03 -10.10
CA ALA A 205 4.11 16.25 -8.69
C ALA A 205 4.88 15.32 -7.74
N TYR A 206 5.07 14.05 -8.11
CA TYR A 206 5.64 13.02 -7.24
C TYR A 206 7.10 12.67 -7.53
N GLY A 207 7.65 13.10 -8.67
CA GLY A 207 9.01 12.75 -9.10
C GLY A 207 9.19 11.29 -9.51
N VAL A 208 8.10 10.51 -9.54
CA VAL A 208 8.05 9.10 -9.95
C VAL A 208 6.81 8.90 -10.83
N ALA A 209 6.78 7.85 -11.64
CA ALA A 209 5.67 7.50 -12.51
C ALA A 209 4.66 6.57 -11.80
N PRO A 210 3.46 7.07 -11.44
CA PRO A 210 2.36 6.23 -10.97
C PRO A 210 1.77 5.43 -12.12
N LYS A 211 1.06 4.36 -11.79
CA LYS A 211 0.23 3.64 -12.77
C LYS A 211 -1.19 4.17 -12.72
N VAL A 212 -1.73 4.52 -13.88
CA VAL A 212 -3.08 5.06 -14.04
C VAL A 212 -3.94 4.00 -14.72
N GLN A 213 -5.09 3.71 -14.15
CA GLN A 213 -5.99 2.65 -14.61
C GLN A 213 -7.41 3.15 -14.84
N CYS A 214 -8.02 2.59 -15.88
CA CYS A 214 -9.30 2.98 -16.41
C CYS A 214 -10.21 1.75 -16.55
N LEU A 215 -11.52 1.99 -16.47
CA LEU A 215 -12.49 1.05 -17.04
C LEU A 215 -12.49 1.23 -18.56
N PRO A 216 -12.43 0.13 -19.33
CA PRO A 216 -12.59 0.22 -20.77
C PRO A 216 -13.99 0.75 -21.12
N PRO A 217 -14.17 1.37 -22.31
CA PRO A 217 -15.48 1.83 -22.75
C PRO A 217 -16.49 0.67 -22.79
N LYS A 218 -17.69 0.88 -22.26
CA LYS A 218 -18.80 -0.09 -22.43
C LYS A 218 -19.40 0.04 -23.83
N SER A 219 -20.20 -0.95 -24.25
CA SER A 219 -20.84 -0.94 -25.57
C SER A 219 -21.64 0.35 -25.80
N GLY A 220 -21.20 1.17 -26.76
CA GLY A 220 -21.81 2.46 -27.10
C GLY A 220 -21.14 3.69 -26.46
N GLU A 221 -20.11 3.48 -25.64
CA GLU A 221 -19.24 4.55 -25.14
C GLU A 221 -17.96 4.61 -25.99
N GLU A 222 -17.41 5.81 -26.17
CA GLU A 222 -16.17 6.02 -26.94
C GLU A 222 -14.94 6.16 -26.04
N LEU A 223 -15.14 6.52 -24.77
CA LEU A 223 -14.07 6.88 -23.85
C LEU A 223 -13.90 5.85 -22.75
N GLN A 224 -12.64 5.55 -22.43
CA GLN A 224 -12.29 4.87 -21.19
C GLN A 224 -12.55 5.80 -19.99
N THR A 225 -12.80 5.23 -18.81
CA THR A 225 -13.15 6.02 -17.61
C THR A 225 -12.09 5.87 -16.52
N LEU A 226 -11.47 6.97 -16.10
CA LEU A 226 -10.43 7.00 -15.06
C LEU A 226 -10.97 6.44 -13.75
N GLY A 227 -10.30 5.42 -13.20
CA GLY A 227 -10.83 4.67 -12.05
C GLY A 227 -9.85 4.37 -10.92
N GLN A 228 -8.55 4.23 -11.19
CA GLN A 228 -7.57 3.88 -10.18
C GLN A 228 -6.19 4.51 -10.46
N ILE A 229 -5.52 4.97 -9.40
CA ILE A 229 -4.15 5.48 -9.45
C ILE A 229 -3.32 4.75 -8.39
N GLU A 230 -2.23 4.14 -8.82
CA GLU A 230 -1.32 3.37 -7.99
C GLU A 230 0.02 4.12 -7.85
N LEU A 231 0.42 4.41 -6.61
CA LEU A 231 1.75 4.96 -6.28
C LEU A 231 2.59 3.90 -5.59
N CYS A 232 3.81 3.68 -6.07
CA CYS A 232 4.66 2.60 -5.58
C CYS A 232 5.70 3.09 -4.59
N PHE A 233 6.01 2.24 -3.62
CA PHE A 233 6.96 2.50 -2.56
C PHE A 233 8.02 1.40 -2.48
N THR A 234 9.24 1.79 -2.12
CA THR A 234 10.25 0.84 -1.63
C THR A 234 9.78 0.21 -0.32
N LYS A 235 10.49 -0.83 0.13
CA LYS A 235 10.25 -1.42 1.46
C LYS A 235 10.51 -0.44 2.61
N ASP A 236 11.33 0.59 2.38
CA ASP A 236 11.58 1.68 3.33
C ASP A 236 10.55 2.82 3.21
N LEU A 237 9.43 2.59 2.51
CA LEU A 237 8.33 3.53 2.36
C LEU A 237 8.73 4.84 1.65
N GLN A 238 9.70 4.78 0.74
CA GLN A 238 10.06 5.89 -0.15
C GLN A 238 9.39 5.70 -1.51
N LEU A 239 8.91 6.79 -2.12
CA LEU A 239 8.31 6.75 -3.46
C LEU A 239 9.30 6.19 -4.49
N ARG A 240 8.80 5.36 -5.40
CA ARG A 240 9.54 4.80 -6.54
C ARG A 240 8.63 4.66 -7.74
N ASN A 241 9.23 4.49 -8.92
CA ASN A 241 8.49 4.09 -10.12
C ASN A 241 7.79 2.74 -9.91
N CYS A 242 6.57 2.63 -10.43
CA CYS A 242 5.81 1.39 -10.40
C CYS A 242 6.31 0.34 -11.39
N THR A 243 6.92 0.74 -12.49
CA THR A 243 7.50 -0.17 -13.49
C THR A 243 9.02 -0.16 -13.37
N ASP A 244 9.63 -1.34 -13.34
CA ASP A 244 11.08 -1.45 -13.40
C ASP A 244 11.55 -1.38 -14.87
N PRO A 245 12.67 -0.70 -15.19
CA PRO A 245 13.22 -0.69 -16.54
C PRO A 245 13.49 -2.13 -17.02
N GLY A 246 12.77 -2.58 -18.04
CA GLY A 246 12.90 -3.93 -18.61
C GLY A 246 11.95 -5.00 -18.07
N GLU A 247 11.03 -4.67 -17.15
CA GLU A 247 9.93 -5.59 -16.79
C GLU A 247 8.93 -5.64 -17.97
N PRO A 248 8.66 -6.83 -18.57
CA PRO A 248 7.68 -6.95 -19.63
C PRO A 248 6.32 -6.46 -19.16
N ALA A 249 5.57 -5.77 -20.03
CA ALA A 249 4.17 -5.48 -19.76
C ALA A 249 3.48 -6.79 -19.33
N PRO A 250 2.64 -6.78 -18.28
CA PRO A 250 2.03 -8.01 -17.80
C PRO A 250 1.28 -8.67 -18.95
N HIS A 251 1.75 -9.84 -19.38
CA HIS A 251 1.04 -10.68 -20.31
C HIS A 251 -0.39 -10.85 -19.79
N ARG A 252 -1.40 -10.64 -20.65
CA ARG A 252 -2.82 -10.89 -20.34
C ARG A 252 -2.91 -12.26 -19.67
N ARG A 253 -3.06 -12.29 -18.34
CA ARG A 253 -3.24 -13.53 -17.59
C ARG A 253 -4.58 -14.10 -18.03
N ALA A 254 -4.59 -15.38 -18.38
CA ALA A 254 -5.82 -16.11 -18.67
C ALA A 254 -6.81 -15.98 -17.49
N PRO A 255 -8.13 -16.08 -17.73
CA PRO A 255 -9.14 -15.96 -16.68
C PRO A 255 -8.87 -16.95 -15.54
N TRP A 256 -8.67 -16.43 -14.34
CA TRP A 256 -8.49 -17.22 -13.12
C TRP A 256 -9.79 -17.98 -12.81
N PRO A 257 -9.74 -19.28 -12.43
CA PRO A 257 -10.94 -20.02 -12.06
C PRO A 257 -11.69 -19.38 -10.87
N ALA A 258 -13.00 -19.26 -11.05
CA ALA A 258 -13.94 -18.49 -10.25
C ALA A 258 -14.25 -19.08 -8.84
N ARG A 259 -13.30 -19.00 -7.88
CA ARG A 259 -13.61 -19.33 -6.47
C ARG A 259 -13.10 -18.36 -5.41
N ALA A 260 -12.62 -17.17 -5.77
CA ALA A 260 -12.36 -16.08 -4.82
C ALA A 260 -12.57 -14.71 -5.49
N ALA A 261 -13.83 -14.29 -5.64
CA ALA A 261 -14.16 -12.98 -6.15
C ALA A 261 -14.00 -11.92 -5.05
N ALA A 262 -12.80 -11.38 -4.91
CA ALA A 262 -12.69 -9.94 -4.84
C ALA A 262 -12.71 -9.49 -6.30
N THR A 263 -13.82 -8.87 -6.70
CA THR A 263 -14.10 -8.43 -8.06
C THR A 263 -12.92 -7.62 -8.59
N SER A 264 -12.12 -8.20 -9.48
CA SER A 264 -11.31 -7.40 -10.40
C SER A 264 -12.31 -6.52 -11.13
N LEU A 265 -12.33 -5.22 -10.80
CA LEU A 265 -13.30 -4.24 -11.28
C LEU A 265 -13.23 -4.00 -12.80
N GLY A 266 -12.58 -4.87 -13.57
CA GLY A 266 -12.31 -4.65 -14.98
C GLY A 266 -11.37 -3.48 -15.25
N LEU A 267 -10.65 -2.98 -14.23
CA LEU A 267 -9.70 -1.89 -14.37
C LEU A 267 -8.43 -2.35 -15.08
N GLU A 268 -8.14 -1.71 -16.20
CA GLU A 268 -6.95 -1.94 -17.02
C GLU A 268 -6.04 -0.71 -17.00
N VAL A 269 -4.79 -0.83 -17.43
CA VAL A 269 -3.93 0.34 -17.61
C VAL A 269 -4.59 1.26 -18.63
N CYS A 270 -4.72 2.55 -18.32
CA CYS A 270 -5.32 3.48 -19.26
C CYS A 270 -4.48 3.54 -20.54
N GLU A 271 -5.14 3.33 -21.68
CA GLU A 271 -4.57 3.55 -22.99
C GLU A 271 -4.28 5.05 -23.18
N ASP A 272 -3.28 5.38 -23.98
CA ASP A 272 -3.03 6.78 -24.32
C ASP A 272 -4.18 7.33 -25.18
N GLY A 273 -4.54 8.59 -24.94
CA GLY A 273 -5.71 9.23 -25.56
C GLY A 273 -6.69 9.79 -24.53
N PRO A 274 -7.94 10.10 -24.96
CA PRO A 274 -8.92 10.73 -24.09
C PRO A 274 -9.51 9.73 -23.09
N ALA A 275 -9.72 10.20 -21.87
CA ALA A 275 -10.43 9.49 -20.82
C ALA A 275 -11.42 10.39 -20.10
N PHE A 276 -12.52 9.80 -19.65
CA PHE A 276 -13.52 10.47 -18.86
C PHE A 276 -13.16 10.43 -17.37
N TYR A 277 -13.19 11.58 -16.69
CA TYR A 277 -13.05 11.67 -15.24
C TYR A 277 -14.41 12.08 -14.63
N PRO A 278 -15.25 11.11 -14.24
CA PRO A 278 -16.67 11.35 -14.04
C PRO A 278 -16.94 12.16 -12.77
N PRO A 279 -17.78 13.22 -12.82
CA PRO A 279 -18.22 13.92 -11.62
C PRO A 279 -19.12 13.01 -10.76
N PRO A 280 -19.04 13.11 -9.42
CA PRO A 280 -19.92 12.36 -8.53
C PRO A 280 -21.38 12.67 -8.80
N LYS A 281 -22.24 11.64 -8.74
CA LYS A 281 -23.69 11.83 -8.85
C LYS A 281 -24.18 12.65 -7.66
N ARG A 282 -24.76 13.82 -7.93
CA ARG A 282 -25.42 14.60 -6.87
C ARG A 282 -26.62 13.80 -6.34
N PRO A 283 -26.91 13.84 -5.04
CA PRO A 283 -28.17 13.35 -4.53
C PRO A 283 -29.31 14.05 -5.28
N THR A 284 -30.21 13.30 -5.90
CA THR A 284 -31.47 13.87 -6.38
C THR A 284 -32.24 14.33 -5.15
N THR A 285 -32.24 15.64 -4.87
CA THR A 285 -33.19 16.23 -3.94
C THR A 285 -34.57 15.96 -4.53
N GLY A 286 -35.34 15.09 -3.89
CA GLY A 286 -36.72 14.80 -4.29
C GLY A 286 -37.49 16.12 -4.37
N ALA A 287 -38.09 16.36 -5.53
CA ALA A 287 -39.18 17.31 -5.71
C ALA A 287 -40.48 16.70 -5.18
#